data_AF-A0A219AM49-F1
#
_entry.id   AF-A0A219AM49-F1
#
_cell.length_a   1.000
_cell.length_b   1.000
_cell.length_c   1.000
_cell.angle_alpha   90.00
_cell.angle_beta   90.00
_cell.angle_gamma   90.00
#
_symmetry.space_group_name_H-M   'P 1'
#
loop_
_entity.id
_entity.type
_entity.pdbx_description
1 polymer ?
#
loop_
_entity_poly.entity_id
_entity_poly.type
_entity_poly.pdbx_seq_one_letter_code
_entity_poly.pdbx_strand_id
1 'polypeptide(L)'
;MIDIILSIVILIIIISTVFTIASSTINKIDNNIEDNKLKTLSNQILDRIIETPGSPSNWEELPYNENFICGLKSQENTSQIHLLSYNKILKLKENYNIISKNMFNNEIKSNIQIKPLNPNLETIKIGDKEGFTSNIYLKKESY
;
A
#
# COMPACT_ATOMS: atom_id res chain seq x y z
N MET A 1 -17.66 18.27 -55.65
CA MET A 1 -18.32 17.15 -54.91
C MET A 1 -17.27 16.26 -54.28
N ILE A 2 -16.24 15.84 -55.01
CA ILE A 2 -15.12 15.03 -54.49
C ILE A 2 -14.34 15.74 -53.38
N ASP A 3 -14.13 17.06 -53.49
CA ASP A 3 -13.38 17.85 -52.50
C ASP A 3 -14.11 17.94 -51.15
N ILE A 4 -15.44 17.95 -51.19
CA ILE A 4 -16.30 17.97 -49.99
C ILE A 4 -16.20 16.61 -49.28
N ILE A 5 -16.25 15.51 -50.04
CA ILE A 5 -16.10 14.15 -49.49
C ILE A 5 -14.71 13.98 -48.88
N LEU A 6 -13.65 14.41 -49.58
CA LEU A 6 -12.28 14.37 -49.07
C LEU A 6 -12.14 15.17 -47.77
N SER A 7 -12.72 16.37 -47.72
CA SER A 7 -12.71 17.21 -46.51
C SER A 7 -13.39 16.53 -45.33
N ILE A 8 -14.51 15.83 -45.56
CA ILE A 8 -15.23 15.09 -44.52
C ILE A 8 -14.40 13.90 -44.03
N VAL A 9 -13.75 13.16 -44.94
CA VAL A 9 -12.89 12.02 -44.55
C VAL A 9 -11.72 12.50 -43.68
N ILE A 10 -11.08 13.60 -44.06
CA ILE A 10 -9.99 14.20 -43.26
C ILE A 10 -10.51 14.62 -41.89
N LEU A 11 -11.69 15.24 -41.82
CA LEU A 11 -12.30 15.64 -40.56
C LEU A 11 -12.56 14.44 -39.63
N ILE A 12 -13.06 13.32 -40.17
CA ILE A 12 -13.29 12.09 -39.41
C ILE A 12 -12.00 11.53 -38.84
N ILE A 13 -10.90 11.55 -39.62
CA ILE A 13 -9.58 11.09 -39.15
C ILE A 13 -9.08 11.97 -38.01
N ILE A 14 -9.22 13.29 -38.13
CA ILE A 14 -8.81 14.24 -37.08
C ILE A 14 -9.60 13.98 -35.79
N ILE A 15 -10.93 13.86 -35.88
CA ILE A 15 -11.77 13.61 -34.71
C ILE A 15 -11.40 12.27 -34.05
N SER A 16 -11.17 11.22 -34.85
CA SER A 16 -10.83 9.88 -34.35
C SER A 16 -9.48 9.85 -33.62
N THR A 17 -8.48 10.57 -34.16
CA THR A 17 -7.16 10.67 -33.52
C THR A 17 -7.22 11.46 -32.21
N VAL A 18 -7.94 12.59 -32.19
CA VAL A 18 -8.16 13.38 -30.96
C VAL A 18 -8.87 12.56 -29.89
N PHE A 19 -9.92 11.80 -30.26
CA PHE A 19 -10.64 10.94 -29.33
C PHE A 19 -9.73 9.87 -28.72
N THR A 20 -8.89 9.24 -29.54
CA THR A 20 -7.93 8.21 -29.09
C THR A 20 -6.91 8.78 -28.09
N ILE A 21 -6.36 9.96 -28.38
CA ILE A 21 -5.40 10.63 -27.50
C ILE A 21 -6.08 11.01 -26.17
N ALA A 22 -7.29 11.57 -26.22
CA ALA A 22 -8.06 11.94 -25.04
C ALA A 22 -8.34 10.72 -24.14
N SER A 23 -8.84 9.63 -24.71
CA SER A 23 -9.09 8.39 -23.96
C SER A 23 -7.82 7.82 -23.31
N SER A 24 -6.70 7.80 -24.04
CA SER A 24 -5.43 7.32 -23.48
C SER A 24 -4.91 8.21 -22.34
N THR A 25 -5.18 9.51 -22.40
CA THR A 25 -4.77 10.48 -21.37
C THR A 25 -5.62 10.33 -20.12
N ILE A 26 -6.94 10.15 -20.26
CA ILE A 26 -7.84 9.91 -19.14
C ILE A 26 -7.42 8.64 -18.39
N ASN A 27 -7.17 7.54 -19.10
CA ASN A 27 -6.73 6.28 -18.47
C ASN A 27 -5.41 6.45 -17.69
N LYS A 28 -4.46 7.23 -18.22
CA LYS A 28 -3.21 7.53 -17.50
C LYS A 28 -3.46 8.38 -16.26
N ILE A 29 -4.38 9.34 -16.32
CA ILE A 29 -4.75 10.18 -15.18
C ILE A 29 -5.41 9.33 -14.09
N ASP A 30 -6.38 8.48 -14.45
CA ASP A 30 -7.08 7.62 -13.50
C ASP A 30 -6.12 6.66 -12.79
N ASN A 31 -5.23 6.00 -13.54
CA ASN A 31 -4.20 5.12 -12.97
C ASN A 31 -3.25 5.89 -12.04
N ASN A 32 -2.79 7.08 -12.43
CA ASN A 32 -1.91 7.91 -11.57
C ASN A 32 -2.63 8.37 -10.29
N ILE A 33 -3.93 8.65 -10.36
CA ILE A 33 -4.73 9.01 -9.18
C ILE A 33 -4.84 7.80 -8.25
N GLU A 34 -5.11 6.61 -8.79
CA GLU A 34 -5.19 5.37 -8.03
C GLU A 34 -3.85 5.04 -7.34
N ASP A 35 -2.74 5.08 -8.07
CA ASP A 35 -1.39 4.86 -7.54
C ASP A 35 -1.05 5.83 -6.39
N ASN A 36 -1.38 7.11 -6.56
CA ASN A 36 -1.14 8.13 -5.53
C ASN A 36 -2.01 7.91 -4.28
N LYS A 37 -3.26 7.45 -4.45
CA LYS A 37 -4.14 7.09 -3.33
C LYS A 37 -3.57 5.89 -2.57
N LEU A 38 -3.18 4.83 -3.28
CA LEU A 38 -2.57 3.64 -2.68
C LEU A 38 -1.28 3.98 -1.93
N LYS A 39 -0.42 4.82 -2.52
CA LYS A 39 0.81 5.29 -1.87
C LYS A 39 0.53 6.10 -0.60
N THR A 40 -0.43 7.03 -0.65
CA THR A 40 -0.82 7.84 0.51
C THR A 40 -1.37 6.97 1.63
N LEU A 41 -2.30 6.07 1.32
CA LEU A 41 -2.89 5.16 2.29
C LEU A 41 -1.85 4.23 2.90
N SER A 42 -0.95 3.68 2.07
CA SER A 42 0.12 2.80 2.52
C SER A 42 1.09 3.52 3.47
N ASN A 43 1.47 4.77 3.19
CA ASN A 43 2.28 5.58 4.09
C ASN A 43 1.56 5.86 5.43
N GLN A 44 0.28 6.23 5.39
CA GLN A 44 -0.50 6.47 6.60
C GLN A 44 -0.60 5.23 7.49
N ILE A 45 -0.78 4.06 6.88
CA ILE A 45 -0.83 2.79 7.60
C ILE A 45 0.56 2.43 8.14
N LEU A 46 1.62 2.60 7.35
CA LEU A 46 2.99 2.38 7.81
C LEU A 46 3.31 3.26 9.02
N ASP A 47 2.98 4.56 8.97
CA ASP A 47 3.18 5.49 10.07
C ASP A 47 2.37 5.07 11.32
N ARG A 48 1.10 4.69 11.16
CA ARG A 48 0.29 4.15 12.26
C ARG A 48 0.92 2.91 12.89
N ILE A 49 1.41 1.99 12.07
CA ILE A 49 2.01 0.74 12.52
C ILE A 49 3.31 1.02 13.29
N ILE A 50 4.17 1.92 12.85
CA ILE A 50 5.48 2.14 13.49
C ILE A 50 5.44 3.15 14.64
N GLU A 51 4.50 4.10 14.65
CA GLU A 51 4.45 5.18 15.62
C GLU A 51 3.52 4.89 16.81
N THR A 52 2.64 3.90 16.68
CA THR A 52 1.69 3.51 17.73
C THR A 52 1.98 2.11 18.29
N PRO A 53 1.70 1.86 19.58
CA PRO A 53 1.79 0.53 20.16
C PRO A 53 0.60 -0.38 19.76
N GLY A 54 -0.39 0.16 19.06
CA GLY A 54 -1.64 -0.53 18.74
C GLY A 54 -2.68 -0.41 19.85
N SER A 55 -3.87 -0.93 19.57
CA SER A 55 -5.02 -0.94 20.49
C SER A 55 -5.80 -2.25 20.35
N PRO A 56 -6.13 -2.95 21.46
CA PRO A 56 -5.68 -2.68 22.83
C PRO A 56 -4.15 -2.80 22.97
N SER A 57 -3.58 -2.31 24.07
CA SER A 57 -2.10 -2.23 24.24
C SER A 57 -1.38 -3.57 24.17
N ASN A 58 -2.08 -4.65 24.52
CA ASN A 58 -1.62 -6.04 24.52
C ASN A 58 -2.29 -6.87 23.41
N TRP A 59 -2.68 -6.26 22.30
CA TRP A 59 -3.35 -6.95 21.18
C TRP A 59 -2.57 -8.18 20.70
N GLU A 60 -1.25 -8.20 20.87
CA GLU A 60 -0.39 -9.30 20.47
C GLU A 60 -0.60 -10.59 21.31
N GLU A 61 -1.11 -10.44 22.53
CA GLU A 61 -1.38 -11.56 23.46
C GLU A 61 -2.81 -12.08 23.31
N LEU A 62 -3.70 -11.28 22.70
CA LEU A 62 -5.12 -11.60 22.61
C LEU A 62 -5.43 -12.49 21.41
N PRO A 63 -6.49 -13.33 21.49
CA PRO A 63 -7.06 -13.97 20.32
C PRO A 63 -7.62 -12.91 19.37
N TYR A 64 -7.53 -13.17 18.06
CA TYR A 64 -7.95 -12.23 17.02
C TYR A 64 -9.34 -11.63 17.25
N ASN A 65 -9.46 -10.31 17.08
CA ASN A 65 -10.72 -9.56 17.14
C ASN A 65 -10.77 -8.53 16.01
N GLU A 66 -11.98 -8.27 15.50
CA GLU A 66 -12.24 -7.32 14.40
C GLU A 66 -11.93 -5.86 14.78
N ASN A 67 -11.88 -5.53 16.08
CA ASN A 67 -11.66 -4.16 16.55
C ASN A 67 -10.20 -3.85 16.94
N PHE A 68 -9.25 -4.71 16.59
CA PHE A 68 -7.84 -4.45 16.90
C PHE A 68 -7.19 -3.51 15.90
N ILE A 69 -6.44 -2.54 16.42
CA ILE A 69 -5.55 -1.66 15.66
C ILE A 69 -4.13 -2.18 15.88
N CYS A 70 -3.52 -2.71 14.83
CA CYS A 70 -2.12 -3.11 14.86
C CYS A 70 -1.21 -1.89 15.05
N GLY A 71 -0.26 -2.02 15.97
CA GLY A 71 0.87 -1.11 16.10
C GLY A 71 2.05 -1.87 16.68
N LEU A 72 3.25 -1.58 16.18
CA LEU A 72 4.48 -2.30 16.47
C LEU A 72 5.39 -1.56 17.45
N LYS A 73 5.07 -0.31 17.81
CA LYS A 73 5.91 0.44 18.75
C LYS A 73 6.01 -0.28 20.09
N SER A 74 7.24 -0.43 20.58
CA SER A 74 7.51 -0.97 21.90
C SER A 74 7.06 0.02 22.99
N GLN A 75 6.44 -0.49 24.04
CA GLN A 75 6.04 0.30 25.21
C GLN A 75 7.11 0.27 26.31
N GLU A 76 8.08 -0.65 26.24
CA GLU A 76 9.00 -0.95 27.34
C GLU A 76 10.16 0.06 27.49
N ASN A 77 10.43 0.89 26.47
CA ASN A 77 11.54 1.84 26.51
C ASN A 77 11.14 3.22 25.96
N THR A 78 10.73 4.12 26.85
CA THR A 78 10.36 5.50 26.52
C THR A 78 11.51 6.35 25.98
N SER A 79 12.76 5.90 26.16
CA SER A 79 13.98 6.61 25.74
C SER A 79 14.36 6.42 24.27
N GLN A 80 13.84 5.38 23.60
CA GLN A 80 14.09 5.10 22.17
C GLN A 80 12.80 5.29 21.37
N ILE A 81 12.74 6.43 20.66
CA ILE A 81 11.51 6.96 20.06
C ILE A 81 10.93 6.05 18.95
N HIS A 82 11.73 5.12 18.40
CA HIS A 82 11.36 4.27 17.25
C HIS A 82 11.68 2.78 17.42
N LEU A 83 11.68 2.26 18.65
CA LEU A 83 11.89 0.83 18.87
C LEU A 83 10.61 0.04 18.55
N LEU A 84 10.74 -0.96 17.67
CA LEU A 84 9.64 -1.88 17.33
C LEU A 84 9.72 -3.14 18.21
N SER A 85 8.57 -3.61 18.68
CA SER A 85 8.44 -4.86 19.44
C SER A 85 8.50 -6.07 18.51
N TYR A 86 9.48 -6.94 18.75
CA TYR A 86 9.64 -8.18 18.00
C TYR A 86 8.46 -9.15 18.20
N ASN A 87 7.91 -9.23 19.42
CA ASN A 87 6.74 -10.07 19.71
C ASN A 87 5.52 -9.63 18.89
N LYS A 88 5.31 -8.32 18.75
CA LYS A 88 4.24 -7.76 17.91
C LYS A 88 4.45 -8.09 16.43
N ILE A 89 5.69 -8.07 15.95
CA ILE A 89 6.06 -8.47 14.58
C ILE A 89 5.76 -9.96 14.35
N LEU A 90 6.12 -10.83 15.29
CA LEU A 90 5.83 -12.27 15.20
C LEU A 90 4.33 -12.53 15.18
N LYS A 91 3.56 -11.88 16.07
CA LYS A 91 2.10 -12.04 16.08
C LYS A 91 1.46 -11.55 14.77
N LEU A 92 1.94 -10.43 14.23
CA LEU A 92 1.50 -9.93 12.94
C LEU A 92 1.79 -10.92 11.80
N LYS A 93 2.93 -11.62 11.85
CA LYS A 93 3.28 -12.67 10.90
C LYS A 93 2.32 -13.87 10.96
N GLU A 94 1.91 -14.25 12.16
CA GLU A 94 0.94 -15.33 12.37
C GLU A 94 -0.48 -14.94 11.95
N ASN A 95 -0.83 -13.66 12.10
CA ASN A 95 -2.18 -13.17 11.86
C ASN A 95 -2.21 -11.86 11.10
N TYR A 96 -1.97 -11.94 9.79
CA TYR A 96 -2.00 -10.77 8.91
C TYR A 96 -3.40 -10.19 8.69
N ASN A 97 -4.46 -10.92 9.06
CA ASN A 97 -5.84 -10.45 8.94
C ASN A 97 -6.11 -9.16 9.72
N ILE A 98 -5.32 -8.87 10.75
CA ILE A 98 -5.39 -7.58 11.46
C ILE A 98 -5.09 -6.37 10.55
N ILE A 99 -4.26 -6.56 9.52
CA ILE A 99 -3.97 -5.52 8.53
C ILE A 99 -4.98 -5.60 7.39
N SER A 100 -5.11 -6.75 6.74
CA SER A 100 -5.98 -6.89 5.56
C SER A 100 -7.45 -6.62 5.89
N LYS A 101 -7.97 -7.14 7.01
CA LYS A 101 -9.38 -6.93 7.41
C LYS A 101 -9.59 -5.66 8.22
N ASN A 102 -8.82 -5.43 9.29
CA ASN A 102 -9.16 -4.32 10.21
C ASN A 102 -8.64 -2.95 9.75
N MET A 103 -7.62 -2.89 8.89
CA MET A 103 -7.10 -1.62 8.35
C MET A 103 -7.48 -1.37 6.90
N PHE A 104 -7.51 -2.42 6.08
CA PHE A 104 -7.82 -2.33 4.66
C PHE A 104 -9.23 -2.81 4.30
N ASN A 105 -10.06 -3.25 5.25
CA ASN A 105 -11.41 -3.77 5.00
C ASN A 105 -11.49 -4.85 3.90
N ASN A 106 -10.41 -5.62 3.71
CA ASN A 106 -10.19 -6.57 2.62
C ASN A 106 -10.28 -5.99 1.20
N GLU A 107 -10.23 -4.66 1.05
CA GLU A 107 -10.28 -3.98 -0.24
C GLU A 107 -8.91 -4.02 -0.94
N ILE A 108 -7.82 -4.10 -0.15
CA ILE A 108 -6.44 -4.02 -0.65
C ILE A 108 -5.66 -5.23 -0.17
N LYS A 109 -5.08 -5.95 -1.12
CA LYS A 109 -4.06 -6.97 -0.83
C LYS A 109 -2.75 -6.27 -0.51
N SER A 110 -2.12 -6.65 0.58
CA SER A 110 -0.89 -6.00 1.04
C SER A 110 0.15 -6.99 1.55
N ASN A 111 1.40 -6.56 1.54
CA ASN A 111 2.49 -7.21 2.24
C ASN A 111 3.36 -6.17 2.95
N ILE A 112 4.05 -6.61 3.99
CA ILE A 112 5.01 -5.85 4.78
C ILE A 112 6.34 -6.58 4.69
N GLN A 113 7.39 -5.84 4.35
CA GLN A 113 8.75 -6.34 4.29
C GLN A 113 9.63 -5.56 5.27
N ILE A 114 10.21 -6.26 6.24
CA ILE A 114 11.15 -5.70 7.21
C ILE A 114 12.55 -6.10 6.78
N LYS A 115 13.26 -5.15 6.17
CA LYS A 115 14.63 -5.36 5.69
C LYS A 115 15.63 -4.87 6.76
N PRO A 116 16.48 -5.76 7.31
CA PRO A 116 17.53 -5.35 8.23
C PRO A 116 18.60 -4.51 7.51
N LEU A 117 19.24 -3.61 8.26
CA LEU A 117 20.37 -2.81 7.75
C LEU A 117 21.59 -3.68 7.44
N ASN A 118 21.81 -4.74 8.22
CA ASN A 118 22.85 -5.72 7.96
C ASN A 118 22.39 -6.67 6.83
N PRO A 119 23.07 -6.70 5.67
CA PRO A 119 22.67 -7.52 4.53
C PRO A 119 22.79 -9.03 4.78
N ASN A 120 23.52 -9.45 5.81
CA ASN A 120 23.66 -10.85 6.18
C ASN A 120 22.47 -11.37 6.99
N LEU A 121 21.56 -10.49 7.43
CA LEU A 121 20.36 -10.87 8.15
C LEU A 121 19.19 -11.07 7.17
N GLU A 122 18.36 -12.07 7.47
CA GLU A 122 17.21 -12.40 6.62
C GLU A 122 16.15 -11.29 6.68
N THR A 123 15.53 -11.02 5.53
CA THR A 123 14.41 -10.10 5.43
C THR A 123 13.12 -10.80 5.84
N ILE A 124 12.39 -10.22 6.80
CA ILE A 124 11.11 -10.74 7.25
C ILE A 124 10.03 -10.27 6.28
N LYS A 125 9.30 -11.21 5.66
CA LYS A 125 8.12 -10.94 4.82
C LYS A 125 6.86 -11.38 5.55
N ILE A 126 5.85 -10.51 5.57
CA ILE A 126 4.59 -10.70 6.28
C ILE A 126 3.45 -10.25 5.36
N GLY A 127 2.46 -11.09 5.07
CA GLY A 127 1.41 -10.70 4.15
C GLY A 127 0.52 -11.85 3.70
N ASP A 128 -0.45 -11.53 2.87
CA ASP A 128 -1.27 -12.52 2.18
C ASP A 128 -0.36 -13.39 1.28
N LYS A 129 -0.45 -14.72 1.42
CA LYS A 129 0.39 -15.67 0.67
C LYS A 129 0.16 -15.56 -0.86
N GLU A 130 1.21 -15.92 -1.59
CA GLU A 130 1.59 -15.48 -2.94
C GLU A 130 0.52 -15.51 -4.05
N GLY A 131 0.54 -14.42 -4.82
CA GLY A 131 -0.14 -14.23 -6.11
C GLY A 131 -0.08 -12.77 -6.48
N PHE A 132 1.02 -12.35 -7.13
CA PHE A 132 1.35 -10.99 -7.57
C PHE A 132 0.15 -10.13 -7.97
N THR A 133 0.17 -8.85 -7.60
CA THR A 133 0.10 -7.69 -8.52
C THR A 133 0.55 -6.42 -7.78
N SER A 134 1.48 -5.66 -8.38
CA SER A 134 2.02 -4.35 -7.92
C SER A 134 2.59 -4.29 -6.49
N ASN A 135 3.83 -4.74 -6.32
CA ASN A 135 4.59 -4.50 -5.08
C ASN A 135 5.06 -3.03 -5.05
N ILE A 136 4.45 -2.19 -4.21
CA ILE A 136 4.98 -0.86 -3.88
C ILE A 136 5.99 -1.06 -2.74
N TYR A 137 7.28 -0.95 -3.04
CA TYR A 137 8.34 -0.99 -2.03
C TYR A 137 8.44 0.37 -1.36
N LEU A 138 8.03 0.45 -0.08
CA LEU A 138 8.19 1.67 0.72
C LEU A 138 9.45 1.59 1.57
N LYS A 139 10.32 2.59 1.43
CA LYS A 139 11.50 2.80 2.27
C LYS A 139 11.29 4.09 3.05
N LYS A 140 11.11 4.02 4.37
CA LYS A 140 11.21 5.19 5.26
C LYS A 140 12.70 5.41 5.52
N GLU A 141 13.29 6.42 4.87
CA GLU A 141 14.64 6.89 5.16
C GLU A 141 14.53 7.88 6.33
N SER A 142 15.06 7.50 7.50
CA SER A 142 15.28 8.45 8.59
C SER A 142 16.64 9.12 8.35
N TYR A 143 16.63 10.43 8.13
CA TYR A 143 17.83 11.27 8.10
C TYR A 143 18.33 11.54 9.53
#